data_AF-A0A843KKW8-F1
#
_entry.id   AF-A0A843KKW8-F1
#
_cell.length_a   1.000
_cell.length_b   1.000
_cell.length_c   1.000
_cell.angle_alpha   90.00
_cell.angle_beta   90.00
_cell.angle_gamma   90.00
#
_symmetry.space_group_name_H-M   'P 1'
#
loop_
_entity.id
_entity.type
_entity.pdbx_description
1 polymer ?
#
loop_
_entity_poly.entity_id
_entity_poly.type
_entity_poly.pdbx_seq_one_letter_code
_entity_poly.pdbx_strand_id
1 'polypeptide(L)'
;MVRTQKQKEDGQAIIYIAAAVPGLLISLGLAYLRMRKRAKVESRHFLQALLRDGVPVPEARELADLYASSISLTKMIREMGPFTS
;
A
#
# COMPACT_ATOMS: atom_id res chain seq x y z
N MET A 1 -10.40 -45.66 8.64
CA MET A 1 -10.40 -45.08 7.27
C MET A 1 -10.79 -43.60 7.18
N VAL A 2 -11.31 -42.95 8.23
CA VAL A 2 -11.77 -41.54 8.17
C VAL A 2 -10.63 -40.50 8.22
N ARG A 3 -9.50 -40.78 8.89
CA ARG A 3 -8.37 -39.84 9.02
C ARG A 3 -7.69 -39.50 7.69
N THR A 4 -7.72 -40.40 6.71
CA THR A 4 -6.96 -40.28 5.45
C THR A 4 -7.66 -39.38 4.42
N GLN A 5 -8.97 -39.19 4.50
CA GLN A 5 -9.68 -38.26 3.61
C GLN A 5 -9.56 -36.82 4.08
N LYS A 6 -9.75 -36.55 5.38
CA LYS A 6 -9.60 -35.21 5.95
C LYS A 6 -8.21 -34.62 5.68
N GLN A 7 -7.16 -35.44 5.80
CA GLN A 7 -5.78 -35.02 5.53
C GLN A 7 -5.50 -34.73 4.04
N LYS A 8 -6.23 -35.37 3.11
CA LYS A 8 -6.15 -35.10 1.68
C LYS A 8 -6.89 -33.82 1.28
N GLU A 9 -8.05 -33.57 1.90
CA GLU A 9 -8.81 -32.33 1.71
C GLU A 9 -8.05 -31.12 2.26
N ASP A 10 -7.47 -31.23 3.46
CA ASP A 10 -6.63 -30.19 4.07
C ASP A 10 -5.38 -29.92 3.20
N GLY A 11 -4.75 -30.98 2.67
CA GLY A 11 -3.61 -30.86 1.77
C GLY A 11 -3.94 -30.17 0.44
N GLN A 12 -5.11 -30.44 -0.13
CA GLN A 12 -5.59 -29.76 -1.35
C GLN A 12 -5.90 -28.27 -1.10
N ALA A 13 -6.49 -27.94 0.04
CA ALA A 13 -6.75 -26.56 0.42
C ALA A 13 -5.44 -25.75 0.55
N ILE A 14 -4.40 -26.33 1.17
CA ILE A 14 -3.08 -25.69 1.30
C ILE A 14 -2.43 -25.44 -0.07
N ILE A 15 -2.54 -26.39 -1.00
CA ILE A 15 -1.98 -26.26 -2.35
C ILE A 15 -2.72 -25.16 -3.14
N TYR A 16 -4.04 -25.07 -3.03
CA TYR A 16 -4.82 -24.02 -3.66
C TYR A 16 -4.47 -22.63 -3.13
N ILE A 17 -4.31 -22.50 -1.80
CA ILE A 17 -3.89 -21.26 -1.16
C ILE A 17 -2.49 -20.89 -1.64
N ALA A 18 -1.53 -21.83 -1.61
CA ALA A 18 -0.16 -21.59 -2.05
C ALA A 18 -0.06 -21.17 -3.52
N ALA A 19 -0.92 -21.70 -4.39
CA ALA A 19 -0.96 -21.32 -5.82
C ALA A 19 -1.50 -19.89 -6.04
N ALA A 20 -2.35 -19.38 -5.15
CA ALA A 20 -2.93 -18.04 -5.24
C ALA A 20 -2.02 -16.94 -4.66
N VAL A 21 -1.13 -17.29 -3.73
CA VAL A 21 -0.24 -16.34 -3.03
C VAL A 21 0.62 -15.49 -3.99
N PRO A 22 1.29 -16.04 -5.02
CA PRO A 22 2.09 -15.23 -5.93
C PRO A 22 1.28 -14.16 -6.68
N GLY A 23 0.07 -14.50 -7.14
CA GLY A 23 -0.82 -13.57 -7.83
C GLY A 23 -1.28 -12.43 -6.93
N LEU A 24 -1.60 -12.75 -5.67
CA LEU A 24 -1.95 -11.75 -4.66
C LEU A 24 -0.79 -10.80 -4.38
N LEU A 25 0.43 -11.31 -4.20
CA LEU A 25 1.61 -10.47 -3.99
C LEU A 25 1.90 -9.53 -5.16
N ILE A 26 1.77 -10.01 -6.40
CA ILE A 26 1.94 -9.18 -7.60
C ILE A 26 0.87 -8.09 -7.67
N SER A 27 -0.40 -8.46 -7.47
CA SER A 27 -1.51 -7.49 -7.52
C SER A 27 -1.38 -6.42 -6.43
N LEU A 28 -0.94 -6.82 -5.23
CA LEU A 28 -0.66 -5.90 -4.12
C LEU A 28 0.51 -4.95 -4.47
N GLY A 29 1.60 -5.48 -5.05
CA GLY A 29 2.72 -4.68 -5.51
C GLY A 29 2.33 -3.66 -6.59
N LEU A 30 1.49 -4.07 -7.56
CA LEU A 30 0.97 -3.18 -8.59
C LEU A 30 0.03 -2.11 -8.02
N ALA A 31 -0.86 -2.48 -7.10
CA ALA A 31 -1.73 -1.55 -6.40
C ALA A 31 -0.91 -0.51 -5.61
N TYR A 32 0.12 -0.96 -4.90
CA TYR A 32 1.07 -0.11 -4.19
C TYR A 32 1.76 0.89 -5.13
N LEU A 33 2.28 0.43 -6.27
CA LEU A 33 2.94 1.31 -7.25
C LEU A 33 1.97 2.34 -7.85
N ARG A 34 0.73 1.94 -8.14
CA ARG A 34 -0.30 2.87 -8.62
C ARG A 34 -0.63 3.93 -7.58
N MET A 35 -0.79 3.53 -6.32
CA MET A 35 -1.07 4.46 -5.21
C MET A 35 0.10 5.42 -4.98
N ARG A 36 1.35 4.93 -5.01
CA ARG A 36 2.55 5.75 -4.93
C ARG A 36 2.65 6.77 -6.06
N LYS A 37 2.27 6.39 -7.29
CA LYS A 37 2.19 7.31 -8.43
C LYS A 37 1.14 8.40 -8.20
N ARG A 38 -0.06 8.05 -7.69
CA ARG A 38 -1.12 9.03 -7.39
C ARG A 38 -0.72 10.02 -6.30
N ALA A 39 -0.15 9.54 -5.20
CA ALA A 39 0.33 10.40 -4.12
C ALA A 39 1.39 11.40 -4.62
N LYS A 40 2.29 10.99 -5.53
CA LYS A 40 3.28 11.88 -6.14
C LYS A 40 2.66 12.95 -7.03
N VAL A 41 1.55 12.64 -7.72
CA VAL A 41 0.81 13.61 -8.53
C VAL A 41 0.09 14.62 -7.64
N GLU A 42 -0.56 14.15 -6.57
CA GLU A 42 -1.23 15.02 -5.60
C GLU A 42 -0.26 15.94 -4.86
N SER A 43 0.92 15.44 -4.45
CA SER A 43 1.95 16.28 -3.84
C SER A 43 2.44 17.39 -4.77
N ARG A 44 2.51 17.13 -6.09
CA ARG A 44 2.84 18.16 -7.08
C ARG A 44 1.74 19.20 -7.23
N HIS A 45 0.47 18.80 -7.20
CA HIS A 45 -0.64 19.74 -7.20
C HIS A 45 -0.67 20.61 -5.94
N PHE A 46 -0.39 20.02 -4.78
CA PHE A 46 -0.26 20.74 -3.52
C PHE A 46 0.90 21.74 -3.54
N LEU A 47 2.07 21.33 -4.06
CA LEU A 47 3.20 22.23 -4.28
C LEU A 47 2.84 23.39 -5.20
N GLN A 48 2.15 23.12 -6.32
CA GLN A 48 1.71 24.17 -7.24
C GLN A 48 0.72 25.13 -6.61
N ALA A 49 -0.18 24.65 -5.75
CA ALA A 49 -1.10 25.50 -4.99
C ALA A 49 -0.33 26.42 -4.03
N LEU A 50 0.62 25.88 -3.26
CA LEU A 50 1.47 26.65 -2.35
C LEU A 50 2.27 27.74 -3.08
N LEU A 51 2.86 27.42 -4.23
CA LEU A 51 3.60 28.40 -5.04
C LEU A 51 2.69 29.49 -5.60
N ARG A 52 1.46 29.14 -5.97
CA ARG A 52 0.45 30.11 -6.45
C ARG A 52 0.02 31.06 -5.34
N ASP A 53 -0.04 30.57 -4.10
CA ASP A 53 -0.37 31.36 -2.91
C ASP A 53 0.80 32.21 -2.40
N GLY A 54 1.95 32.17 -3.08
CA GLY A 54 3.12 33.00 -2.77
C GLY A 54 4.03 32.42 -1.70
N VAL A 55 3.85 31.16 -1.33
CA VAL A 55 4.77 30.47 -0.41
C VAL A 55 6.13 30.33 -1.11
N PRO A 56 7.25 30.70 -0.45
CA PRO A 56 8.55 30.57 -1.07
C PRO A 56 8.88 29.09 -1.36
N VAL A 57 9.61 28.88 -2.45
CA VAL A 57 9.94 27.55 -2.99
C VAL A 57 10.50 26.57 -1.95
N PRO A 58 11.41 26.95 -1.02
CA PRO A 58 11.93 26.01 -0.03
C PRO A 58 10.85 25.53 0.95
N GLU A 59 10.03 26.42 1.54
CA GLU A 59 8.97 26.00 2.46
C GLU A 59 7.87 25.21 1.73
N ALA A 60 7.53 25.61 0.50
CA ALA A 60 6.52 24.93 -0.30
C ALA A 60 6.93 23.47 -0.60
N ARG A 61 8.22 23.23 -0.87
CA ARG A 61 8.76 21.88 -1.07
C ARG A 61 8.72 21.04 0.19
N GLU A 62 9.14 21.61 1.32
CA GLU A 62 9.12 20.91 2.60
C GLU A 62 7.69 20.48 2.99
N LEU A 63 6.72 21.38 2.83
CA LEU A 63 5.31 21.08 3.08
C LEU A 63 4.76 20.02 2.13
N ALA A 64 5.13 20.06 0.85
CA ALA A 64 4.72 19.06 -0.13
C ALA A 64 5.33 17.67 0.12
N ASP A 65 6.56 17.62 0.62
CA ASP A 65 7.21 16.37 1.01
C ASP A 65 6.60 15.80 2.29
N LEU A 66 6.27 16.65 3.28
CA LEU A 66 5.51 16.25 4.47
C LEU A 66 4.12 15.71 4.09
N TYR A 67 3.39 16.38 3.19
CA TYR A 67 2.10 15.92 2.66
C TYR A 67 2.24 14.56 1.97
N ALA A 68 3.24 14.38 1.09
CA ALA A 68 3.51 13.11 0.44
C ALA A 68 3.84 11.98 1.43
N SER A 69 4.60 12.31 2.49
CA SER A 69 4.95 11.36 3.56
C SER A 69 3.73 10.96 4.40
N SER A 70 2.77 11.88 4.59
CA SER A 70 1.54 11.64 5.36
C SER A 70 0.56 10.72 4.64
N ILE A 71 0.51 10.81 3.32
CA ILE A 71 -0.31 9.95 2.44
C ILE A 71 0.38 8.59 2.19
N SER A 72 1.63 8.43 2.63
CA SER A 72 2.36 7.18 2.47
C SER A 72 1.66 6.03 3.20
N LEU A 73 1.29 5.00 2.43
CA LEU A 73 0.82 3.71 2.91
C LEU A 73 1.71 3.12 4.02
N THR A 74 3.02 3.40 4.02
CA THR A 74 3.91 2.93 5.09
C THR A 74 3.55 3.53 6.44
N LYS A 75 3.17 4.82 6.48
CA LYS A 75 2.67 5.47 7.69
C LYS A 75 1.30 4.93 8.04
N MET A 76 0.41 4.79 7.06
CA MET A 76 -0.94 4.26 7.25
C MET A 76 -0.95 2.81 7.78
N ILE A 77 -0.10 1.92 7.24
CA ILE A 77 0.09 0.52 7.70
C ILE A 77 0.73 0.50 9.10
N ARG A 78 1.68 1.39 9.37
CA ARG A 78 2.32 1.50 10.68
C ARG A 78 1.34 2.02 11.75
N GLU A 79 0.45 2.92 11.38
CA GLU A 79 -0.62 3.44 12.25
C GLU A 79 -1.78 2.46 12.41
N MET A 80 -2.04 1.64 11.38
CA MET A 80 -3.10 0.64 11.41
C MET A 80 -2.82 -0.57 12.31
N GLY A 81 -1.59 -0.77 12.78
CA GLY A 81 -1.24 -1.86 13.70
C GLY A 81 -1.62 -3.25 13.15
N PRO A 82 -1.42 -4.34 13.92
CA PRO A 82 -1.80 -5.67 13.46
C PRO A 82 -3.33 -5.76 13.40
N PHE A 83 -3.91 -5.75 12.20
CA PHE A 83 -5.31 -6.12 11.94
C PHE A 83 -5.59 -7.63 12.16
N THR A 84 -4.93 -8.23 13.14
CA THR A 84 -5.12 -9.62 13.54
C THR A 84 -5.30 -9.63 15.06
N SER A 85 -6.51 -9.30 15.52
CA SER A 85 -7.05 -9.78 16.79
C SER A 85 -8.03 -10.91 16.50
#